data_AF-A0A960DQC8-F1
#
_entry.id   AF-A0A960DQC8-F1
#
_cell.length_a   1.000
_cell.length_b   1.000
_cell.length_c   1.000
_cell.angle_alpha   90.00
_cell.angle_beta   90.00
_cell.angle_gamma   90.00
#
_symmetry.space_group_name_H-M   'P 1'
#
loop_
_entity.id
_entity.type
_entity.pdbx_description
1 polymer ?
#
loop_
_entity_poly.entity_id
_entity_poly.type
_entity_poly.pdbx_seq_one_letter_code
_entity_poly.pdbx_strand_id
1 'polypeptide(L)'
;MGLLDRLTRGVNAAAEPVQRATVLVDPRLSAADRRAQAGAAANGRIVGVARALDDDVTHHRYAVEVTTPSGAERYGIEVLGHARSHLRLGLPVIVRLEGSKAVFDLEALCAAWGIVEDTTGQRSLRKAPPDGVDDKALDWRVQRRLRRWAPARATITALSRRSVLGVGTENWDVELRLDDGTTSTSAGDAVPAYAHHLAAPGAEVPVAVDPADRSKAAVDWPAAAVEEADRGAVSLADEPAPGSIAALLDAHRAEAASTPAMGAGGGATPNREITNTAVAGWVAAVQAGHMKPKAFHAAVRDWEAAGMCTPEEAAAAHAQVAE
;
A
#
# COMPACT_ATOMS: atom_id res chain seq x y z
N MET A 1 59.74 15.60 -23.00
CA MET A 1 58.60 15.04 -22.23
C MET A 1 57.44 15.98 -22.35
N GLY A 2 56.48 15.65 -23.23
CA GLY A 2 55.51 16.59 -23.79
C GLY A 2 54.19 16.63 -23.04
N LEU A 3 53.48 17.77 -23.19
CA LEU A 3 52.17 18.09 -22.60
C LEU A 3 51.09 16.99 -22.79
N LEU A 4 51.25 16.11 -23.78
CA LEU A 4 50.31 15.03 -24.09
C LEU A 4 50.29 13.92 -23.03
N ASP A 5 51.40 13.65 -22.32
CA ASP A 5 51.43 12.62 -21.26
C ASP A 5 50.73 13.05 -19.96
N ARG A 6 50.47 14.36 -19.79
CA ARG A 6 49.64 14.87 -18.67
C ARG A 6 48.15 14.80 -18.97
N LEU A 7 47.75 14.86 -20.25
CA LEU A 7 46.34 14.77 -20.64
C LEU A 7 45.82 13.32 -20.58
N THR A 8 46.63 12.32 -20.94
CA THR A 8 46.24 10.90 -20.81
C THR A 8 46.12 10.44 -19.36
N ARG A 9 46.90 11.02 -18.43
CA ARG A 9 46.76 10.72 -16.99
C ARG A 9 45.52 11.39 -16.35
N GLY A 10 45.02 12.48 -16.92
CA GLY A 10 43.77 13.12 -16.49
C GLY A 10 42.51 12.40 -17.00
N VAL A 11 42.58 11.77 -18.17
CA VAL A 11 41.42 11.04 -18.76
C VAL A 11 41.28 9.65 -18.15
N ASN A 12 42.37 8.98 -17.76
CA ASN A 12 42.30 7.69 -17.05
C ASN A 12 41.99 7.80 -15.54
N ALA A 13 41.99 9.02 -14.97
CA ALA A 13 41.54 9.26 -13.59
C ALA A 13 40.04 9.59 -13.50
N ALA A 14 39.34 9.74 -14.64
CA ALA A 14 37.92 10.06 -14.73
C ALA A 14 37.08 8.91 -15.32
N ALA A 15 37.65 7.71 -15.42
CA ALA A 15 37.01 6.53 -16.01
C ALA A 15 36.81 5.37 -15.02
N GLU A 16 36.82 5.65 -13.71
CA GLU A 16 36.03 4.85 -12.77
C GLU A 16 34.69 5.55 -12.60
N PRO A 17 33.57 4.99 -13.08
CA PRO A 17 32.28 5.41 -12.58
C PRO A 17 32.28 5.03 -11.09
N VAL A 18 32.50 6.02 -10.23
CA VAL A 18 32.16 5.92 -8.82
C VAL A 18 30.65 5.72 -8.77
N GLN A 19 30.21 4.47 -8.90
CA GLN A 19 28.90 3.97 -8.48
C GLN A 19 28.83 3.96 -6.95
N ARG A 20 29.28 5.03 -6.31
CA ARG A 20 28.80 5.41 -4.99
C ARG A 20 27.74 6.47 -5.22
N ALA A 21 26.64 6.06 -5.84
CA ALA A 21 25.36 6.59 -5.40
C ALA A 21 25.31 6.26 -3.91
N THR A 22 25.74 7.23 -3.09
CA THR A 22 25.62 7.13 -1.65
C THR A 22 24.12 7.26 -1.47
N VAL A 23 23.43 6.11 -1.48
CA VAL A 23 22.00 6.07 -1.21
C VAL A 23 21.85 6.81 0.10
N LEU A 24 21.21 7.97 0.04
CA LEU A 24 21.03 8.83 1.20
C LEU A 24 19.95 8.15 2.03
N VAL A 25 20.33 7.05 2.70
CA VAL A 25 19.43 6.27 3.55
C VAL A 25 19.14 7.15 4.74
N ASP A 26 17.86 7.50 4.91
CA ASP A 26 17.40 8.25 6.08
C ASP A 26 17.96 7.59 7.36
N PRO A 27 18.76 8.30 8.18
CA PRO A 27 19.37 7.74 9.38
C PRO A 27 18.38 7.09 10.34
N ARG A 28 17.11 7.50 10.29
CA ARG A 28 16.03 6.93 11.10
C ARG A 28 15.67 5.51 10.67
N LEU A 29 15.74 5.21 9.38
CA LEU A 29 15.52 3.86 8.83
C LEU A 29 16.66 2.94 9.26
N SER A 30 17.91 3.35 9.06
CA SER A 30 19.07 2.59 9.54
C SER A 30 19.04 2.34 11.06
N ALA A 31 18.58 3.33 11.84
CA ALA A 31 18.42 3.14 13.28
C ALA A 31 17.29 2.17 13.63
N ALA A 32 16.24 2.07 12.81
CA ALA A 32 15.18 1.08 12.98
C ALA A 32 15.67 -0.32 12.63
N ASP A 33 16.46 -0.48 11.56
CA ASP A 33 17.04 -1.78 11.18
C ASP A 33 17.97 -2.31 12.28
N ARG A 34 18.82 -1.44 12.85
CA ARG A 34 19.65 -1.80 14.00
C ARG A 34 18.81 -2.26 15.20
N ARG A 35 17.66 -1.64 15.44
CA ARG A 35 16.73 -2.07 16.52
C ARG A 35 16.05 -3.38 16.20
N ALA A 36 15.64 -3.59 14.95
CA ALA A 36 15.07 -4.85 14.52
C ALA A 36 16.05 -6.01 14.78
N GLN A 37 17.34 -5.79 14.53
CA GLN A 37 18.40 -6.79 14.73
C GLN A 37 18.84 -6.96 16.19
N ALA A 38 19.01 -5.87 16.95
CA ALA A 38 19.64 -5.91 18.27
C ALA A 38 18.69 -5.69 19.46
N GLY A 39 17.44 -5.27 19.20
CA GLY A 39 16.46 -4.97 20.24
C GLY A 39 15.97 -6.23 20.95
N ALA A 40 15.63 -6.09 22.23
CA ALA A 40 15.01 -7.16 23.00
C ALA A 40 13.60 -7.43 22.47
N ALA A 41 13.30 -8.70 22.16
CA ALA A 41 11.97 -9.09 21.71
C ALA A 41 10.97 -8.97 22.86
N ALA A 42 9.79 -8.42 22.57
CA ALA A 42 8.67 -8.33 23.48
C ALA A 42 7.35 -8.51 22.74
N ASN A 43 6.34 -9.02 23.45
CA ASN A 43 4.97 -9.11 22.94
C ASN A 43 4.23 -7.83 23.28
N GLY A 44 3.50 -7.29 22.32
CA GLY A 44 2.64 -6.14 22.51
C GLY A 44 1.29 -6.30 21.83
N ARG A 45 0.47 -5.25 21.91
CA ARG A 45 -0.82 -5.14 21.25
C ARG A 45 -0.96 -3.77 20.61
N ILE A 46 -1.49 -3.72 19.38
CA ILE A 46 -1.85 -2.44 18.75
C ILE A 46 -3.07 -1.88 19.45
N VAL A 47 -2.91 -0.79 20.19
CA VAL A 47 -3.98 -0.09 20.93
C VAL A 47 -4.42 1.20 20.25
N GLY A 48 -3.65 1.67 19.26
CA GLY A 48 -3.97 2.86 18.49
C GLY A 48 -3.47 2.79 17.06
N VAL A 49 -4.23 3.34 16.14
CA VAL A 49 -3.88 3.52 14.73
C VAL A 49 -4.14 4.96 14.34
N ALA A 50 -3.17 5.61 13.72
CA ALA A 50 -3.35 6.95 13.18
C ALA A 50 -2.86 7.01 11.74
N ARG A 51 -3.62 7.73 10.91
CA ARG A 51 -3.25 8.07 9.55
C ARG A 51 -3.25 9.57 9.37
N ALA A 52 -2.24 10.08 8.68
CA ALA A 52 -2.12 11.49 8.34
C ALA A 52 -1.56 11.62 6.94
N LEU A 53 -2.11 12.57 6.17
CA LEU A 53 -1.58 12.96 4.88
C LEU A 53 -0.58 14.10 5.09
N ASP A 54 0.65 13.93 4.61
CA ASP A 54 1.73 14.93 4.67
C ASP A 54 2.49 14.87 3.34
N ASP A 55 2.61 16.00 2.64
CA ASP A 55 3.24 16.10 1.30
C ASP A 55 2.82 14.97 0.33
N ASP A 56 1.51 14.72 0.21
CA ASP A 56 0.88 13.66 -0.61
C ASP A 56 1.23 12.21 -0.21
N VAL A 57 1.96 12.02 0.89
CA VAL A 57 2.24 10.71 1.46
C VAL A 57 1.33 10.44 2.64
N THR A 58 0.67 9.28 2.64
CA THR A 58 -0.08 8.84 3.82
C THR A 58 0.84 8.12 4.79
N HIS A 59 1.02 8.70 5.97
CA HIS A 59 1.74 8.10 7.08
C HIS A 59 0.84 7.15 7.86
N HIS A 60 1.33 5.95 8.13
CA HIS A 60 0.64 4.95 8.95
C HIS A 60 1.39 4.77 10.27
N ARG A 61 0.76 5.20 11.36
CA ARG A 61 1.35 5.22 12.70
C ARG A 61 0.54 4.35 13.63
N TYR A 62 1.22 3.65 14.51
CA TYR A 62 0.66 2.67 15.44
C TYR A 62 1.10 3.01 16.85
N ALA A 63 0.18 2.88 17.79
CA ALA A 63 0.49 2.82 19.21
C ALA A 63 0.47 1.37 19.65
N VAL A 64 1.57 0.91 20.25
CA VAL A 64 1.71 -0.45 20.76
C VAL A 64 1.85 -0.39 22.27
N GLU A 65 0.99 -1.11 22.97
CA GLU A 65 1.13 -1.37 24.40
C GLU A 65 1.92 -2.66 24.60
N VAL A 66 2.94 -2.61 25.44
CA VAL A 66 3.82 -3.74 25.77
C VAL A 66 3.79 -3.93 27.28
N THR A 67 3.43 -5.13 27.72
CA THR A 67 3.46 -5.48 29.14
C THR A 67 4.87 -5.87 29.53
N THR A 68 5.55 -5.02 30.30
CA THR A 68 6.87 -5.28 30.90
C THR A 68 6.71 -5.64 32.38
N PRO A 69 7.75 -6.19 33.05
CA PRO A 69 7.71 -6.42 34.49
C PRO A 69 7.46 -5.15 35.32
N SER A 70 7.77 -3.97 34.78
CA SER A 70 7.52 -2.66 35.40
C SER A 70 6.11 -2.10 35.16
N GLY A 71 5.32 -2.71 34.28
CA GLY A 71 3.96 -2.28 33.94
C GLY A 71 3.69 -2.24 32.45
N ALA A 72 2.56 -1.64 32.07
CA ALA A 72 2.24 -1.42 30.66
C ALA A 72 3.00 -0.17 30.15
N GLU A 73 3.79 -0.35 29.11
CA GLU A 73 4.53 0.72 28.44
C GLU A 73 3.98 0.94 27.03
N ARG A 74 3.98 2.20 26.58
CA ARG A 74 3.38 2.60 25.30
C ARG A 74 4.43 3.12 24.34
N TYR A 75 4.42 2.58 23.12
CA TYR A 75 5.37 2.91 22.07
C TYR A 75 4.67 3.37 20.80
N GLY A 76 5.29 4.31 20.07
CA GLY A 76 4.82 4.75 18.77
C GLY A 76 5.71 4.18 17.65
N ILE A 77 5.10 3.62 16.61
CA ILE A 77 5.80 3.01 15.48
C ILE A 77 5.13 3.49 14.18
N GLU A 78 5.92 3.85 13.17
CA GLU A 78 5.47 4.17 11.83
C GLU A 78 5.94 3.10 10.85
N VAL A 79 5.07 2.66 9.94
CA VAL A 79 5.36 1.62 8.95
C VAL A 79 5.15 2.18 7.55
N LEU A 80 6.17 2.06 6.69
CA LEU A 80 6.17 2.57 5.33
C LEU A 80 5.87 1.46 4.30
N GLY A 81 6.02 0.19 4.70
CA GLY A 81 5.90 -1.01 3.86
C GLY A 81 4.50 -1.57 3.66
N HIS A 82 4.41 -2.69 2.94
CA HIS A 82 3.15 -3.36 2.61
C HIS A 82 2.60 -4.19 3.77
N ALA A 83 3.45 -4.63 4.72
CA ALA A 83 3.03 -5.27 5.96
C ALA A 83 1.88 -4.53 6.70
N ARG A 84 1.74 -3.21 6.46
CA ARG A 84 0.65 -2.40 7.02
C ARG A 84 -0.77 -2.88 6.68
N SER A 85 -0.98 -3.64 5.59
CA SER A 85 -2.30 -4.21 5.27
C SER A 85 -2.75 -5.29 6.26
N HIS A 86 -1.82 -5.83 7.04
CA HIS A 86 -2.07 -6.85 8.07
C HIS A 86 -2.13 -6.27 9.49
N LEU A 87 -1.61 -5.05 9.68
CA LEU A 87 -1.63 -4.37 10.97
C LEU A 87 -3.00 -3.73 11.23
N ARG A 88 -3.71 -4.23 12.23
CA ARG A 88 -5.05 -3.75 12.62
C ARG A 88 -5.15 -3.49 14.12
N LEU A 89 -6.11 -2.67 14.51
CA LEU A 89 -6.37 -2.36 15.91
C LEU A 89 -6.68 -3.65 16.69
N GLY A 90 -6.18 -3.76 17.92
CA GLY A 90 -6.35 -4.93 18.76
C GLY A 90 -5.40 -6.09 18.48
N LEU A 91 -4.66 -6.08 17.37
CA LEU A 91 -3.77 -7.18 16.95
C LEU A 91 -2.61 -7.39 17.94
N PRO A 92 -2.38 -8.61 18.44
CA PRO A 92 -1.14 -8.97 19.13
C PRO A 92 0.04 -8.96 18.15
N VAL A 93 1.14 -8.35 18.58
CA VAL A 93 2.32 -8.11 17.74
C VAL A 93 3.61 -8.44 18.48
N ILE A 94 4.65 -8.72 17.72
CA ILE A 94 6.02 -8.84 18.24
C ILE A 94 6.74 -7.54 17.94
N VAL A 95 7.40 -6.97 18.95
CA VAL A 95 8.20 -5.75 18.83
C VAL A 95 9.62 -5.96 19.33
N ARG A 96 10.53 -5.10 18.87
CA ARG A 96 11.92 -5.02 19.31
C ARG A 96 12.15 -3.73 20.06
N LEU A 97 12.54 -3.84 21.33
CA LEU A 97 12.71 -2.73 22.26
C LEU A 97 14.19 -2.33 22.42
N GLU A 98 14.44 -1.03 22.46
CA GLU A 98 15.73 -0.43 22.81
C GLU A 98 15.48 0.84 23.64
N GLY A 99 15.50 0.70 24.97
CA GLY A 99 15.15 1.80 25.89
C GLY A 99 13.71 2.26 25.66
N SER A 100 13.50 3.56 25.45
CA SER A 100 12.17 4.15 25.21
C SER A 100 11.71 4.07 23.75
N LYS A 101 12.30 3.20 22.94
CA LYS A 101 12.01 3.07 21.51
C LYS A 101 11.62 1.64 21.19
N ALA A 102 10.64 1.52 20.29
CA ALA A 102 10.23 0.23 19.73
C ALA A 102 10.12 0.31 18.21
N VAL A 103 10.28 -0.84 17.59
CA VAL A 103 9.95 -1.13 16.19
C VAL A 103 9.23 -2.48 16.16
N PHE A 104 8.44 -2.76 15.12
CA PHE A 104 7.88 -4.09 14.93
C PHE A 104 8.99 -5.07 14.58
N ASP A 105 8.86 -6.32 15.00
CA ASP A 105 9.61 -7.41 14.41
C ASP A 105 8.94 -7.81 13.09
N LEU A 106 9.13 -6.97 12.06
CA LEU A 106 8.47 -7.17 10.76
C LEU A 106 8.88 -8.49 10.11
N GLU A 107 10.10 -8.97 10.33
CA GLU A 107 10.53 -10.28 9.82
C GLU A 107 9.70 -11.41 10.44
N ALA A 108 9.57 -11.42 11.77
CA ALA A 108 8.76 -12.44 12.46
C ALA A 108 7.26 -12.33 12.10
N LEU A 109 6.73 -11.10 11.99
CA LEU A 109 5.35 -10.87 11.60
C LEU A 109 5.07 -11.31 10.17
N CYS A 110 5.90 -10.91 9.20
CA CYS A 110 5.74 -11.32 7.80
C CYS A 110 5.91 -12.82 7.63
N ALA A 111 6.85 -13.45 8.36
CA ALA A 111 6.97 -14.90 8.40
C ALA A 111 5.70 -15.58 8.94
N ALA A 112 5.09 -15.03 9.99
CA ALA A 112 3.82 -15.55 10.54
C ALA A 112 2.65 -15.43 9.55
N TRP A 113 2.68 -14.45 8.66
CA TRP A 113 1.67 -14.25 7.61
C TRP A 113 2.01 -14.93 6.28
N GLY A 114 3.14 -15.63 6.19
CA GLY A 114 3.59 -16.23 4.93
C GLY A 114 3.94 -15.20 3.85
N ILE A 115 4.26 -13.96 4.23
CA ILE A 115 4.62 -12.89 3.32
C ILE A 115 6.13 -12.88 3.15
N VAL A 116 6.57 -13.09 1.91
CA VAL A 116 7.96 -12.83 1.50
C VAL A 116 8.05 -11.35 1.13
N GLU A 117 8.54 -10.52 2.04
CA GLU A 117 8.70 -9.09 1.80
C GLU A 117 10.19 -8.72 1.74
N ASP A 118 10.56 -7.92 0.75
CA ASP A 118 11.84 -7.21 0.74
C ASP A 118 11.66 -6.03 1.71
N THR A 119 12.27 -6.15 2.89
CA THR A 119 12.04 -5.32 4.09
C THR A 119 11.84 -3.83 3.77
N THR A 120 10.66 -3.28 4.05
CA THR A 120 10.36 -1.86 3.82
C THR A 120 10.14 -1.09 5.13
N GLY A 121 10.73 0.10 5.15
CA GLY A 121 11.11 0.85 6.34
C GLY A 121 10.04 1.06 7.40
N GLN A 122 10.50 1.03 8.65
CA GLN A 122 9.73 1.45 9.80
C GLN A 122 10.52 2.47 10.61
N ARG A 123 9.84 3.22 11.48
CA ARG A 123 10.45 4.25 12.33
C ARG A 123 9.83 4.20 13.72
N SER A 124 10.68 4.35 14.73
CA SER A 124 10.19 4.60 16.08
C SER A 124 9.79 6.07 16.21
N LEU A 125 8.63 6.32 16.79
CA LEU A 125 8.10 7.66 17.02
C LEU A 125 8.42 8.14 18.43
N ARG A 126 8.65 9.45 18.56
CA ARG A 126 8.81 10.09 19.87
C ARG A 126 7.52 10.06 20.70
N LYS A 127 6.36 10.10 20.04
CA LYS A 127 5.04 10.11 20.67
C LYS A 127 4.17 9.06 20.01
N ALA A 128 3.59 8.18 20.83
CA ALA A 128 2.60 7.21 20.37
C ALA A 128 1.30 7.92 19.94
N PRO A 129 0.62 7.44 18.89
CA PRO A 129 -0.76 7.80 18.61
C PRO A 129 -1.70 7.61 19.82
N PRO A 130 -2.86 8.30 19.85
CA PRO A 130 -3.91 8.03 20.83
C PRO A 130 -4.49 6.61 20.66
N ASP A 131 -5.28 6.15 21.64
CA ASP A 131 -6.02 4.89 21.53
C ASP A 131 -7.12 4.98 20.47
N GLY A 132 -7.49 3.82 19.91
CA GLY A 132 -8.50 3.71 18.86
C GLY A 132 -7.97 4.11 17.49
N VAL A 133 -8.82 4.75 16.67
CA VAL A 133 -8.47 5.14 15.30
C VAL A 133 -8.56 6.66 15.13
N ASP A 134 -7.44 7.29 14.75
CA ASP A 134 -7.33 8.71 14.36
C ASP A 134 -6.95 8.81 12.88
N ASP A 135 -7.93 8.66 11.98
CA ASP A 135 -7.71 8.74 10.52
C ASP A 135 -7.96 10.16 9.99
N LYS A 136 -6.90 10.98 10.01
CA LYS A 136 -6.90 12.33 9.42
C LYS A 136 -6.61 12.33 7.92
N ALA A 137 -6.24 11.19 7.35
CA ALA A 137 -6.04 11.02 5.91
C ALA A 137 -7.34 10.71 5.17
N LEU A 138 -8.45 10.48 5.90
CA LEU A 138 -9.75 10.22 5.30
C LEU A 138 -10.22 11.38 4.41
N ASP A 139 -10.70 11.09 3.20
CA ASP A 139 -11.17 12.10 2.25
C ASP A 139 -12.25 13.00 2.89
N TRP A 140 -12.09 14.32 2.75
CA TRP A 140 -12.97 15.30 3.38
C TRP A 140 -14.45 15.15 2.97
N ARG A 141 -14.72 14.62 1.76
CA ARG A 141 -16.07 14.31 1.26
C ARG A 141 -16.65 13.12 2.01
N VAL A 142 -15.86 12.08 2.27
CA VAL A 142 -16.27 10.94 3.10
C VAL A 142 -16.57 11.42 4.52
N GLN A 143 -15.66 12.18 5.14
CA GLN A 143 -15.91 12.78 6.46
C GLN A 143 -17.17 13.67 6.49
N ARG A 144 -17.45 14.38 5.40
CA ARG A 144 -18.68 15.19 5.27
C ARG A 144 -19.93 14.33 5.16
N ARG A 145 -19.87 13.20 4.44
CA ARG A 145 -20.96 12.22 4.33
C ARG A 145 -21.24 11.61 5.70
N LEU A 146 -20.23 11.04 6.36
CA LEU A 146 -20.37 10.42 7.69
C LEU A 146 -21.01 11.36 8.72
N ARG A 147 -20.76 12.68 8.64
CA ARG A 147 -21.36 13.68 9.54
C ARG A 147 -22.79 14.11 9.18
N ARG A 148 -23.21 13.98 7.92
CA ARG A 148 -24.48 14.57 7.42
C ARG A 148 -25.52 13.54 7.01
N TRP A 149 -25.08 12.37 6.61
CA TRP A 149 -25.91 11.27 6.16
C TRP A 149 -26.44 10.48 7.36
N ALA A 150 -27.53 9.76 7.16
CA ALA A 150 -28.17 9.03 8.26
C ALA A 150 -27.32 7.82 8.64
N PRO A 151 -26.96 7.62 9.92
CA PRO A 151 -26.22 6.44 10.33
C PRO A 151 -27.09 5.18 10.19
N ALA A 152 -26.47 4.08 9.77
CA ALA A 152 -27.10 2.77 9.61
C ALA A 152 -26.06 1.64 9.76
N ARG A 153 -26.53 0.40 9.66
CA ARG A 153 -25.68 -0.79 9.53
C ARG A 153 -25.90 -1.44 8.18
N ALA A 154 -24.87 -2.12 7.70
CA ALA A 154 -24.93 -2.85 6.45
C ALA A 154 -24.00 -4.06 6.48
N THR A 155 -24.35 -5.09 5.72
CA THR A 155 -23.46 -6.20 5.39
C THR A 155 -22.77 -5.93 4.06
N ILE A 156 -21.45 -6.09 3.99
CA ILE A 156 -20.72 -6.08 2.72
C ILE A 156 -21.15 -7.31 1.90
N THR A 157 -21.62 -7.12 0.68
CA THR A 157 -22.03 -8.22 -0.21
C THR A 157 -20.97 -8.53 -1.25
N ALA A 158 -20.26 -7.51 -1.74
CA ALA A 158 -19.19 -7.66 -2.71
C ALA A 158 -18.20 -6.49 -2.64
N LEU A 159 -17.01 -6.73 -3.18
CA LEU A 159 -15.93 -5.75 -3.28
C LEU A 159 -15.38 -5.80 -4.70
N SER A 160 -15.31 -4.65 -5.35
CA SER A 160 -14.78 -4.53 -6.71
C SER A 160 -13.68 -3.49 -6.76
N ARG A 161 -12.47 -3.89 -7.13
CA ARG A 161 -11.34 -2.96 -7.29
C ARG A 161 -11.58 -2.11 -8.54
N ARG A 162 -11.53 -0.78 -8.40
CA ARG A 162 -11.64 0.11 -9.56
C ARG A 162 -10.38 0.09 -10.37
N SER A 163 -10.52 0.08 -11.70
CA SER A 163 -9.41 0.26 -12.63
C SER A 163 -9.55 1.55 -13.42
N VAL A 164 -8.41 2.15 -13.76
CA VAL A 164 -8.31 3.30 -14.66
C VAL A 164 -7.33 2.90 -15.75
N LEU A 165 -7.79 2.91 -17.01
CA LEU A 165 -7.00 2.49 -18.17
C LEU A 165 -6.38 1.08 -18.02
N GLY A 166 -7.14 0.15 -17.42
CA GLY A 166 -6.68 -1.22 -17.17
C GLY A 166 -5.78 -1.39 -15.94
N VAL A 167 -5.37 -0.29 -15.29
CA VAL A 167 -4.54 -0.33 -14.08
C VAL A 167 -5.42 -0.27 -12.83
N GLY A 168 -5.30 -1.26 -11.95
CA GLY A 168 -6.02 -1.29 -10.67
C GLY A 168 -5.61 -0.12 -9.76
N THR A 169 -6.59 0.62 -9.25
CA THR A 169 -6.39 1.72 -8.29
C THR A 169 -6.45 1.22 -6.84
N GLU A 170 -6.17 2.08 -5.87
CA GLU A 170 -6.42 1.78 -4.44
C GLU A 170 -7.90 1.92 -4.04
N ASN A 171 -8.76 2.38 -4.96
CA ASN A 171 -10.17 2.62 -4.70
C ASN A 171 -11.01 1.37 -4.99
N TRP A 172 -12.03 1.16 -4.17
CA TRP A 172 -12.93 0.03 -4.23
C TRP A 172 -14.38 0.48 -4.33
N ASP A 173 -15.19 -0.23 -5.09
CA ASP A 173 -16.63 -0.20 -4.94
C ASP A 173 -17.03 -1.26 -3.92
N VAL A 174 -17.64 -0.81 -2.82
CA VAL A 174 -18.11 -1.67 -1.73
C VAL A 174 -19.62 -1.79 -1.87
N GLU A 175 -20.08 -2.96 -2.28
CA GLU A 175 -21.51 -3.26 -2.36
C GLU A 175 -22.02 -3.67 -0.98
N LEU A 176 -23.17 -3.11 -0.60
CA LEU A 176 -23.71 -3.18 0.74
C LEU A 176 -25.17 -3.61 0.67
N ARG A 177 -25.60 -4.39 1.66
CA ARG A 177 -27.02 -4.63 1.97
C ARG A 177 -27.33 -4.03 3.33
N LEU A 178 -28.19 -3.02 3.37
CA LEU A 178 -28.67 -2.40 4.60
C LEU A 178 -29.57 -3.38 5.39
N ASP A 179 -29.76 -3.14 6.68
CA ASP A 179 -30.60 -3.99 7.55
C ASP A 179 -32.05 -4.16 7.07
N ASP A 180 -32.58 -3.17 6.34
CA ASP A 180 -33.92 -3.23 5.75
C ASP A 180 -33.98 -4.02 4.42
N GLY A 181 -32.86 -4.61 3.99
CA GLY A 181 -32.70 -5.37 2.76
C GLY A 181 -32.35 -4.54 1.52
N THR A 182 -32.33 -3.21 1.62
CA THR A 182 -31.98 -2.31 0.51
C THR A 182 -30.52 -2.52 0.09
N THR A 183 -30.25 -2.56 -1.22
CA THR A 183 -28.89 -2.56 -1.74
C THR A 183 -28.36 -1.13 -1.86
N SER A 184 -27.09 -0.95 -1.50
CA SER A 184 -26.41 0.34 -1.50
C SER A 184 -24.95 0.16 -1.92
N THR A 185 -24.25 1.25 -2.23
CA THR A 185 -22.84 1.20 -2.64
C THR A 185 -22.05 2.35 -2.02
N SER A 186 -20.91 2.02 -1.40
CA SER A 186 -19.84 2.99 -1.12
C SER A 186 -18.89 3.00 -2.31
N ALA A 187 -19.12 3.97 -3.19
CA ALA A 187 -18.51 3.99 -4.51
C ALA A 187 -17.14 4.70 -4.49
N GLY A 188 -16.09 4.03 -4.97
CA GLY A 188 -14.74 4.57 -5.07
C GLY A 188 -14.10 4.86 -3.72
N ASP A 189 -14.32 3.98 -2.76
CA ASP A 189 -13.85 4.09 -1.40
C ASP A 189 -12.36 3.73 -1.29
N ALA A 190 -11.59 4.59 -0.63
CA ALA A 190 -10.17 4.36 -0.38
C ALA A 190 -10.02 3.63 0.96
N VAL A 191 -10.22 2.32 0.95
CA VAL A 191 -10.26 1.52 2.18
C VAL A 191 -8.91 1.57 2.90
N PRO A 192 -8.85 2.08 4.15
CA PRO A 192 -7.61 2.19 4.91
C PRO A 192 -6.95 0.83 5.15
N ALA A 193 -5.61 0.77 5.17
CA ALA A 193 -4.87 -0.47 5.37
C ALA A 193 -5.27 -1.26 6.63
N TYR A 194 -5.53 -0.55 7.74
CA TYR A 194 -5.98 -1.17 9.00
C TYR A 194 -7.35 -1.85 8.90
N ALA A 195 -8.11 -1.58 7.84
CA ALA A 195 -9.45 -2.11 7.58
C ALA A 195 -9.47 -3.18 6.46
N HIS A 196 -8.34 -3.51 5.84
CA HIS A 196 -8.30 -4.46 4.72
C HIS A 196 -8.79 -5.86 5.08
N HIS A 197 -8.56 -6.30 6.32
CA HIS A 197 -9.09 -7.56 6.85
C HIS A 197 -10.59 -7.53 7.12
N LEU A 198 -11.13 -6.37 7.53
CA LEU A 198 -12.56 -6.21 7.85
C LEU A 198 -13.42 -6.01 6.60
N ALA A 199 -12.84 -5.43 5.56
CA ALA A 199 -13.48 -5.25 4.26
C ALA A 199 -13.58 -6.60 3.54
N ALA A 200 -14.59 -7.39 3.91
CA ALA A 200 -14.84 -8.74 3.41
C ALA A 200 -16.35 -8.97 3.19
N PRO A 201 -16.76 -9.73 2.16
CA PRO A 201 -18.16 -10.14 2.02
C PRO A 201 -18.66 -10.87 3.28
N GLY A 202 -19.85 -10.54 3.74
CA GLY A 202 -20.44 -11.03 4.98
C GLY A 202 -20.13 -10.19 6.22
N ALA A 203 -19.15 -9.28 6.16
CA ALA A 203 -18.83 -8.41 7.29
C ALA A 203 -19.91 -7.36 7.52
N GLU A 204 -20.33 -7.19 8.78
CA GLU A 204 -21.22 -6.11 9.20
C GLU A 204 -20.42 -4.86 9.57
N VAL A 205 -20.78 -3.74 8.95
CA VAL A 205 -20.07 -2.47 9.10
C VAL A 205 -21.02 -1.30 9.39
N PRO A 206 -20.59 -0.32 10.20
CA PRO A 206 -21.27 0.96 10.31
C PRO A 206 -21.15 1.74 9.00
N VAL A 207 -22.26 2.33 8.57
CA VAL A 207 -22.35 3.14 7.35
C VAL A 207 -23.15 4.41 7.59
N ALA A 208 -22.96 5.39 6.72
CA ALA A 208 -23.87 6.52 6.59
C ALA A 208 -24.55 6.48 5.21
N VAL A 209 -25.87 6.60 5.17
CA VAL A 209 -26.69 6.45 3.96
C VAL A 209 -27.23 7.81 3.51
N ASP A 210 -27.13 8.11 2.21
CA ASP A 210 -27.62 9.36 1.66
C ASP A 210 -29.14 9.47 1.88
N PRO A 211 -29.64 10.49 2.60
CA PRO A 211 -31.06 10.64 2.87
C PRO A 211 -31.90 10.89 1.61
N ALA A 212 -31.27 11.37 0.52
CA ALA A 212 -31.95 11.59 -0.76
C ALA A 212 -31.90 10.37 -1.68
N ASP A 213 -30.96 9.44 -1.45
CA ASP A 213 -30.71 8.30 -2.34
C ASP A 213 -30.13 7.11 -1.56
N ARG A 214 -31.01 6.20 -1.11
CA ARG A 214 -30.59 5.04 -0.29
C ARG A 214 -29.64 4.09 -1.02
N SER A 215 -29.52 4.18 -2.35
CA SER A 215 -28.54 3.39 -3.11
C SER A 215 -27.10 3.86 -2.90
N LYS A 216 -26.89 4.99 -2.23
CA LYS A 216 -25.57 5.54 -1.91
C LYS A 216 -25.30 5.48 -0.41
N ALA A 217 -24.13 4.98 -0.06
CA ALA A 217 -23.63 4.97 1.30
C ALA A 217 -22.15 5.36 1.36
N ALA A 218 -21.66 5.57 2.58
CA ALA A 218 -20.25 5.68 2.90
C ALA A 218 -19.96 4.79 4.11
N VAL A 219 -18.92 3.97 4.04
CA VAL A 219 -18.53 3.10 5.17
C VAL A 219 -17.72 3.90 6.18
N ASP A 220 -18.03 3.74 7.47
CA ASP A 220 -17.25 4.31 8.56
C ASP A 220 -16.15 3.33 8.99
N TRP A 221 -15.07 3.26 8.20
CA TRP A 221 -13.94 2.36 8.47
C TRP A 221 -13.29 2.56 9.85
N PRO A 222 -13.10 3.79 10.36
CA PRO A 222 -12.64 4.00 11.73
C PRO A 222 -13.56 3.35 12.77
N ALA A 223 -14.88 3.58 12.70
CA ALA A 223 -15.82 2.98 13.64
C ALA A 223 -15.84 1.44 13.52
N ALA A 224 -15.81 0.93 12.29
CA ALA A 224 -15.76 -0.51 12.02
C ALA A 224 -14.53 -1.19 12.66
N ALA A 225 -13.36 -0.57 12.55
CA ALA A 225 -12.13 -1.10 13.12
C ALA A 225 -12.10 -1.08 14.66
N VAL A 226 -12.72 -0.06 15.28
CA VAL A 226 -12.89 -0.01 16.74
C VAL A 226 -13.84 -1.11 17.22
N GLU A 227 -15.01 -1.26 16.58
CA GLU A 227 -15.96 -2.31 16.93
C GLU A 227 -15.37 -3.72 16.78
N GLU A 228 -14.58 -3.95 15.72
CA GLU A 228 -13.92 -5.24 15.52
C GLU A 228 -12.90 -5.54 16.62
N ALA A 229 -12.12 -4.53 17.04
CA ALA A 229 -11.18 -4.68 18.14
C ALA A 229 -11.90 -4.98 19.47
N ASP A 230 -13.04 -4.33 19.72
CA ASP A 230 -13.84 -4.50 20.94
C ASP A 230 -14.52 -5.88 21.03
N ARG A 231 -14.79 -6.55 19.90
CA ARG A 231 -15.30 -7.94 19.88
C ARG A 231 -14.27 -8.97 20.38
N GLY A 232 -12.99 -8.58 20.48
CA GLY A 232 -12.01 -9.28 21.30
C GLY A 232 -11.36 -10.54 20.70
N ALA A 233 -11.42 -10.75 19.38
CA ALA A 233 -10.96 -11.99 18.74
C ALA A 233 -9.76 -11.83 17.77
N VAL A 234 -9.11 -10.66 17.72
CA VAL A 234 -8.03 -10.43 16.75
C VAL A 234 -6.77 -11.24 17.12
N SER A 235 -6.34 -12.12 16.22
CA SER A 235 -5.14 -12.95 16.35
C SER A 235 -4.15 -12.70 15.21
N LEU A 236 -2.87 -12.93 15.50
CA LEU A 236 -1.82 -12.92 14.50
C LEU A 236 -1.98 -14.06 13.47
N ALA A 237 -2.58 -15.17 13.89
CA ALA A 237 -2.82 -16.34 13.06
C ALA A 237 -4.13 -16.28 12.25
N ASP A 238 -4.89 -15.19 12.36
CA ASP A 238 -6.11 -15.03 11.57
C ASP A 238 -5.74 -14.87 10.10
N GLU A 239 -6.20 -15.82 9.28
CA GLU A 239 -6.15 -15.67 7.84
C GLU A 239 -7.15 -14.62 7.37
N PRO A 240 -6.80 -13.79 6.37
CA PRO A 240 -7.76 -12.90 5.73
C PRO A 240 -8.99 -13.68 5.24
N ALA A 241 -10.19 -13.19 5.55
CA ALA A 241 -11.42 -13.82 5.08
C ALA A 241 -11.42 -13.90 3.53
N PRO A 242 -11.94 -14.99 2.92
CA PRO A 242 -12.01 -15.11 1.47
C PRO A 242 -12.74 -13.92 0.83
N GLY A 243 -12.13 -13.35 -0.20
CA GLY A 243 -12.66 -12.17 -0.89
C GLY A 243 -12.49 -10.85 -0.14
N SER A 244 -11.85 -10.84 1.04
CA SER A 244 -11.43 -9.60 1.70
C SER A 244 -10.38 -8.87 0.88
N ILE A 245 -10.23 -7.56 1.11
CA ILE A 245 -9.17 -6.78 0.47
C ILE A 245 -7.79 -7.35 0.81
N ALA A 246 -7.56 -7.74 2.07
CA ALA A 246 -6.30 -8.36 2.48
C ALA A 246 -6.04 -9.68 1.71
N ALA A 247 -7.03 -10.57 1.60
CA ALA A 247 -6.90 -11.82 0.83
C ALA A 247 -6.57 -11.55 -0.65
N LEU A 248 -7.25 -10.56 -1.27
CA LEU A 248 -7.04 -10.21 -2.67
C LEU A 248 -5.65 -9.61 -2.91
N LEU A 249 -5.14 -8.81 -1.97
CA LEU A 249 -3.79 -8.24 -2.05
C LEU A 249 -2.72 -9.33 -1.88
N ASP A 250 -2.93 -10.28 -0.97
CA ASP A 250 -1.99 -11.39 -0.77
C ASP A 250 -1.96 -12.33 -1.99
N ALA A 251 -3.12 -12.63 -2.59
CA ALA A 251 -3.21 -13.40 -3.82
C ALA A 251 -2.45 -12.73 -4.98
N HIS A 252 -2.62 -11.42 -5.14
CA HIS A 252 -1.90 -10.65 -6.16
C HIS A 252 -0.38 -10.64 -5.93
N ARG A 253 0.06 -10.56 -4.66
CA ARG A 253 1.49 -10.65 -4.32
C ARG A 253 2.05 -12.04 -4.64
N ALA A 254 1.32 -13.10 -4.31
CA ALA A 254 1.72 -14.47 -4.61
C ALA A 254 1.83 -14.73 -6.12
N GLU A 255 0.91 -14.18 -6.92
CA GLU A 255 0.97 -14.23 -8.38
C GLU A 255 2.20 -13.48 -8.93
N ALA A 256 2.46 -12.26 -8.43
CA ALA A 256 3.63 -11.48 -8.81
C ALA A 256 4.96 -12.19 -8.47
N ALA A 257 5.03 -12.85 -7.31
CA ALA A 257 6.20 -13.63 -6.89
C ALA A 257 6.38 -14.92 -7.71
N SER A 258 5.29 -15.47 -8.24
CA SER A 258 5.31 -16.72 -9.03
C SER A 258 5.66 -16.49 -10.50
N THR A 259 5.69 -15.25 -10.98
CA THR A 259 6.08 -14.93 -12.35
C THR A 259 7.59 -15.13 -12.48
N PRO A 260 8.07 -16.19 -13.16
CA PRO A 260 9.50 -16.41 -13.31
C PRO A 260 10.08 -15.20 -14.02
N ALA A 261 11.12 -14.59 -13.44
CA ALA A 261 11.92 -13.58 -14.13
C ALA A 261 12.38 -14.23 -15.45
N MET A 262 11.74 -13.86 -16.56
CA MET A 262 12.09 -14.39 -17.88
C MET A 262 13.60 -14.27 -18.01
N GLY A 263 14.26 -15.43 -18.06
CA GLY A 263 15.71 -15.49 -18.02
C GLY A 263 16.28 -14.55 -19.06
N ALA A 264 17.32 -13.81 -18.68
CA ALA A 264 18.16 -13.04 -19.58
C ALA A 264 18.85 -14.01 -20.57
N GLY A 265 18.07 -14.53 -21.51
CA GLY A 265 18.52 -15.30 -22.65
C GLY A 265 19.12 -14.31 -23.63
N GLY A 266 20.45 -14.22 -23.63
CA GLY A 266 21.19 -13.52 -24.66
C GLY A 266 20.93 -14.13 -26.04
N GLY A 267 20.66 -13.28 -27.03
CA GLY A 267 20.82 -13.60 -28.44
C GLY A 267 19.57 -13.48 -29.29
N ALA A 268 19.39 -12.28 -29.87
CA ALA A 268 18.79 -11.95 -31.18
C ALA A 268 17.67 -10.90 -31.12
N THR A 269 17.88 -9.78 -31.80
CA THR A 269 16.87 -8.76 -32.16
C THR A 269 16.62 -8.80 -33.68
N PRO A 270 15.48 -8.27 -34.21
CA PRO A 270 14.31 -7.74 -33.53
C PRO A 270 12.95 -8.21 -34.12
N ASN A 271 12.06 -8.68 -33.25
CA ASN A 271 10.67 -8.23 -33.26
C ASN A 271 10.39 -7.92 -31.80
N ARG A 272 10.57 -6.66 -31.42
CA ARG A 272 10.55 -6.23 -30.02
C ARG A 272 9.09 -6.25 -29.56
N GLU A 273 8.64 -7.40 -29.05
CA GLU A 273 7.41 -7.46 -28.26
C GLU A 273 7.53 -6.42 -27.16
N ILE A 274 6.56 -5.51 -27.09
CA ILE A 274 6.47 -4.53 -26.02
C ILE A 274 6.11 -5.32 -24.76
N THR A 275 7.12 -5.69 -23.98
CA THR A 275 6.95 -6.45 -22.73
C THR A 275 6.38 -5.60 -21.59
N ASN A 276 6.14 -4.30 -21.82
CA ASN A 276 5.52 -3.43 -20.83
C ASN A 276 3.99 -3.57 -20.88
N THR A 277 3.45 -4.24 -19.85
CA THR A 277 2.02 -4.54 -19.68
C THR A 277 1.13 -3.30 -19.71
N ALA A 278 1.64 -2.13 -19.27
CA ALA A 278 0.86 -0.89 -19.29
C ALA A 278 0.60 -0.39 -20.72
N VAL A 279 1.60 -0.43 -21.59
CA VAL A 279 1.48 0.00 -22.99
C VAL A 279 0.60 -0.96 -23.78
N ALA A 280 0.78 -2.27 -23.59
CA ALA A 280 -0.07 -3.27 -24.22
C ALA A 280 -1.55 -3.07 -23.85
N GLY A 281 -1.83 -2.74 -22.57
CA GLY A 281 -3.17 -2.38 -22.12
C GLY A 281 -3.72 -1.12 -22.77
N TRP A 282 -2.89 -0.10 -22.98
CA TRP A 282 -3.31 1.13 -23.66
C TRP A 282 -3.56 0.92 -25.17
N VAL A 283 -2.71 0.16 -25.86
CA VAL A 283 -2.90 -0.19 -27.28
C VAL A 283 -4.21 -0.96 -27.45
N ALA A 284 -4.45 -1.99 -26.63
CA ALA A 284 -5.70 -2.74 -26.64
C ALA A 284 -6.92 -1.85 -26.35
N ALA A 285 -6.80 -0.90 -25.43
CA ALA A 285 -7.88 0.05 -25.13
C ALA A 285 -8.18 0.99 -26.31
N VAL A 286 -7.17 1.40 -27.10
CA VAL A 286 -7.41 2.19 -28.31
C VAL A 286 -8.07 1.36 -29.40
N GLN A 287 -7.58 0.13 -29.64
CA GLN A 287 -8.15 -0.78 -30.64
C GLN A 287 -9.59 -1.17 -30.32
N ALA A 288 -9.94 -1.31 -29.04
CA ALA A 288 -11.30 -1.56 -28.59
C ALA A 288 -12.20 -0.30 -28.57
N GLY A 289 -11.68 0.88 -28.93
CA GLY A 289 -12.41 2.15 -28.90
C GLY A 289 -12.67 2.71 -27.49
N HIS A 290 -12.07 2.12 -26.45
CA HIS A 290 -12.19 2.56 -25.06
C HIS A 290 -11.26 3.73 -24.72
N MET A 291 -10.25 4.00 -25.55
CA MET A 291 -9.33 5.11 -25.42
C MET A 291 -9.24 5.90 -26.73
N LYS A 292 -9.34 7.23 -26.67
CA LYS A 292 -9.11 8.09 -27.83
C LYS A 292 -7.61 8.10 -28.19
N PRO A 293 -7.22 8.06 -29.48
CA PRO A 293 -5.80 8.11 -29.88
C PRO A 293 -5.03 9.29 -29.27
N LYS A 294 -5.66 10.46 -29.14
CA LYS A 294 -5.05 11.62 -28.48
C LYS A 294 -4.68 11.37 -27.02
N ALA A 295 -5.51 10.61 -26.28
CA ALA A 295 -5.23 10.26 -24.88
C ALA A 295 -4.10 9.24 -24.78
N PHE A 296 -4.04 8.30 -25.72
CA PHE A 296 -2.91 7.37 -25.86
C PHE A 296 -1.59 8.10 -26.08
N HIS A 297 -1.52 9.03 -27.04
CA HIS A 297 -0.29 9.78 -27.31
C HIS A 297 0.18 10.61 -26.12
N ALA A 298 -0.75 11.17 -25.35
CA ALA A 298 -0.43 11.87 -24.11
C ALA A 298 0.17 10.92 -23.06
N ALA A 299 -0.46 9.76 -22.84
CA ALA A 299 0.03 8.76 -21.88
C ALA A 299 1.42 8.22 -22.23
N VAL A 300 1.70 7.92 -23.51
CA VAL A 300 3.03 7.46 -23.95
C VAL A 300 4.09 8.54 -23.76
N ARG A 301 3.78 9.81 -24.04
CA ARG A 301 4.72 10.92 -23.81
C ARG A 301 4.99 11.16 -22.31
N ASP A 302 3.96 11.05 -21.47
CA ASP A 302 4.13 11.21 -20.03
C ASP A 302 4.96 10.04 -19.45
N TRP A 303 4.78 8.84 -20.00
CA TRP A 303 5.57 7.65 -19.70
C TRP A 303 7.05 7.81 -20.11
N GLU A 304 7.32 8.36 -21.30
CA GLU A 304 8.67 8.71 -21.77
C GLU A 304 9.31 9.80 -20.90
N ALA A 305 8.58 10.88 -20.61
CA ALA A 305 9.06 11.99 -19.80
C ALA A 305 9.39 11.58 -18.35
N ALA A 306 8.70 10.55 -17.84
CA ALA A 306 8.98 9.95 -16.54
C ALA A 306 10.22 9.02 -16.54
N GLY A 307 10.87 8.81 -17.70
CA GLY A 307 11.98 7.88 -17.84
C GLY A 307 11.58 6.41 -17.69
N MET A 308 10.29 6.11 -17.81
CA MET A 308 9.72 4.78 -17.64
C MET A 308 9.76 3.96 -18.95
N CYS A 309 10.17 4.58 -20.05
CA CYS A 309 10.49 3.94 -21.31
C CYS A 309 11.62 4.63 -22.06
N THR A 310 12.20 3.91 -23.00
CA THR A 310 13.11 4.46 -24.00
C THR A 310 12.33 5.16 -25.13
N PRO A 311 12.95 6.11 -25.84
CA PRO A 311 12.34 6.71 -27.03
C PRO A 311 11.96 5.68 -28.11
N GLU A 312 12.70 4.57 -28.20
CA GLU A 312 12.40 3.47 -29.14
C GLU A 312 11.12 2.72 -28.75
N GLU A 313 10.88 2.50 -27.45
CA GLU A 313 9.64 1.88 -26.96
C GLU A 313 8.43 2.80 -27.15
N ALA A 314 8.59 4.10 -26.92
CA ALA A 314 7.55 5.10 -27.21
C ALA A 314 7.20 5.12 -28.71
N ALA A 315 8.20 5.10 -29.59
CA ALA A 315 8.00 5.04 -31.03
C ALA A 315 7.29 3.74 -31.47
N ALA A 316 7.67 2.59 -30.90
CA ALA A 316 7.02 1.31 -31.18
C ALA A 316 5.54 1.31 -30.74
N ALA A 317 5.24 1.88 -29.56
CA ALA A 317 3.87 2.04 -29.08
C ALA A 317 3.02 2.91 -30.02
N HIS A 318 3.58 4.01 -30.52
CA HIS A 318 2.90 4.87 -31.49
C HIS A 318 2.61 4.18 -32.82
N ALA A 319 3.52 3.33 -33.30
CA ALA A 319 3.32 2.59 -34.55
C ALA A 319 2.12 1.63 -34.49
N GLN A 320 1.90 0.97 -33.35
CA GLN A 320 0.81 -0.01 -33.18
C GLN A 320 -0.61 0.58 -33.18
N VAL A 321 -0.74 1.90 -32.98
CA VAL A 321 -2.03 2.61 -32.98
C VAL A 321 -2.26 3.36 -34.30
N ALA A 322 -1.25 3.42 -35.17
CA ALA A 322 -1.34 4.04 -36.49
C ALA A 322 -1.86 3.09 -37.59
N GLU A 323 -1.84 1.78 -37.33
CA GLU A 323 -2.46 0.72 -38.16
C GLU A 323 -3.94 0.51 -37.79
#